data_AF-A0A212F3D2-F1
#
_entry.id   AF-A0A212F3D2-F1
#
_cell.length_a   1.000
_cell.length_b   1.000
_cell.length_c   1.000
_cell.angle_alpha   90.00
_cell.angle_beta   90.00
_cell.angle_gamma   90.00
#
_symmetry.space_group_name_H-M   'P 1'
#
loop_
_entity.id
_entity.type
_entity.pdbx_description
1 polymer ?
#
loop_
_entity_poly.entity_id
_entity_poly.type
_entity_poly.pdbx_seq_one_letter_code
_entity_poly.pdbx_strand_id
1 'polypeptide(L)'
;MSRLVDYFVIVGFDHEKERGGLSNGVILQRFPEVNWDDTPFHDGIEWFCQPQGWALSTERTEPRFYVSVLTDVDANRHYCACLCFNETVAITPTKPADEIINRTKSFHKDDKITINNTDEGSHADIDIAVASD
;
A
#
# COMPACT_ATOMS: atom_id res chain seq x y z
N MET A 1 28.52 -11.24 -10.40
CA MET A 1 28.29 -10.64 -11.74
C MET A 1 27.96 -9.16 -11.50
N SER A 2 28.35 -8.19 -12.33
CA SER A 2 27.98 -6.78 -12.08
C SER A 2 26.60 -6.48 -12.66
N ARG A 3 25.59 -6.30 -11.80
CA ARG A 3 24.26 -5.81 -12.17
C ARG A 3 24.00 -4.46 -11.51
N LEU A 4 23.16 -3.65 -12.14
CA LEU A 4 22.83 -2.30 -11.64
C LEU A 4 21.83 -2.33 -10.47
N VAL A 5 20.98 -3.36 -10.44
CA VAL A 5 19.89 -3.59 -9.49
C VAL A 5 19.66 -5.10 -9.40
N ASP A 6 19.41 -5.62 -8.21
CA ASP A 6 19.08 -7.04 -8.00
C ASP A 6 17.62 -7.33 -8.30
N TYR A 7 16.73 -6.49 -7.79
CA TYR A 7 15.29 -6.58 -8.05
C TYR A 7 14.57 -5.23 -7.96
N PHE A 8 13.42 -5.18 -8.60
CA PHE A 8 12.42 -4.12 -8.52
C PHE A 8 11.16 -4.70 -7.88
N VAL A 9 10.54 -3.95 -6.97
CA VAL A 9 9.24 -4.28 -6.41
C VAL A 9 8.29 -3.09 -6.50
N ILE A 10 7.03 -3.40 -6.76
CA ILE A 10 5.92 -2.48 -6.59
C ILE A 10 5.20 -2.95 -5.33
N VAL A 11 5.12 -2.06 -4.36
CA VAL A 11 4.45 -2.29 -3.08
C VAL A 11 3.26 -1.35 -3.00
N GLY A 12 2.11 -1.85 -2.58
CA GLY A 12 0.91 -1.03 -2.39
C GLY A 12 0.29 -1.25 -1.02
N PHE A 13 -0.66 -0.41 -0.69
CA PHE A 13 -1.47 -0.54 0.51
C PHE A 13 -2.30 -1.83 0.49
N ASP A 14 -2.22 -2.63 1.56
CA ASP A 14 -3.02 -3.85 1.70
C ASP A 14 -4.44 -3.51 2.18
N HIS A 15 -5.38 -3.37 1.24
CA HIS A 15 -6.78 -3.06 1.56
C HIS A 15 -7.50 -4.17 2.34
N GLU A 16 -7.07 -5.43 2.24
CA GLU A 16 -7.71 -6.56 2.93
C GLU A 16 -7.41 -6.56 4.43
N LYS A 17 -6.28 -5.97 4.83
CA LYS A 17 -5.83 -5.86 6.23
C LYS A 17 -6.10 -4.49 6.85
N GLU A 18 -6.77 -3.59 6.13
CA GLU A 18 -7.06 -2.23 6.61
C GLU A 18 -7.86 -2.24 7.91
N ARG A 19 -7.39 -1.46 8.89
CA ARG A 19 -8.10 -1.20 10.14
C ARG A 19 -8.02 0.28 10.49
N GLY A 20 -9.13 1.00 10.25
CA GLY A 20 -9.23 2.42 10.58
C GLY A 20 -8.25 3.29 9.80
N GLY A 21 -8.07 3.00 8.50
CA GLY A 21 -7.14 3.72 7.63
C GLY A 21 -5.66 3.35 7.80
N LEU A 22 -5.31 2.42 8.69
CA LEU A 22 -3.95 1.87 8.80
C LEU A 22 -3.89 0.47 8.22
N SER A 23 -2.79 0.12 7.56
CA SER A 23 -2.54 -1.24 7.08
C SER A 23 -1.05 -1.56 7.02
N ASN A 24 -0.70 -2.63 6.30
CA ASN A 24 0.66 -2.95 5.89
C ASN A 24 0.81 -2.76 4.38
N GLY A 25 2.04 -2.81 3.90
CA GLY A 25 2.30 -2.94 2.48
C GLY A 25 2.10 -4.38 2.00
N VAL A 26 1.82 -4.52 0.72
CA VAL A 26 1.79 -5.81 0.02
C VAL A 26 2.56 -5.68 -1.29
N ILE A 27 3.38 -6.69 -1.60
CA ILE A 27 4.09 -6.75 -2.89
C ILE A 27 3.05 -7.03 -3.98
N LEU A 28 2.80 -6.02 -4.82
CA LEU A 28 1.89 -6.12 -5.95
C LEU A 28 2.57 -6.77 -7.15
N GLN A 29 3.81 -6.39 -7.41
CA GLN A 29 4.62 -6.92 -8.51
C GLN A 29 6.09 -6.93 -8.14
N ARG A 30 6.83 -7.81 -8.78
CA ARG A 30 8.27 -7.94 -8.58
C ARG A 30 8.96 -8.36 -9.88
N PHE A 31 10.14 -7.82 -10.10
CA PHE A 31 11.01 -8.17 -11.22
C PHE A 31 12.45 -8.37 -10.76
N PRO A 32 13.12 -9.47 -11.11
CA PRO A 32 12.55 -10.68 -11.70
C PRO A 32 11.61 -11.41 -10.71
N GLU A 33 10.65 -12.18 -11.25
CA GLU A 33 9.70 -12.98 -10.44
C GLU A 33 10.41 -14.07 -9.63
N VAL A 34 11.58 -14.53 -10.11
CA VAL A 34 12.39 -15.57 -9.47
C VAL A 34 13.61 -14.93 -8.82
N ASN A 35 14.03 -15.44 -7.66
CA ASN A 35 15.27 -15.03 -7.00
C ASN A 35 16.48 -15.38 -7.86
N TRP A 36 17.52 -14.56 -7.76
CA TRP A 36 18.84 -14.95 -8.23
C TRP A 36 19.46 -15.93 -7.24
N ASP A 37 20.24 -16.90 -7.73
CA ASP A 37 20.88 -17.90 -6.86
C ASP A 37 21.89 -17.27 -5.88
N ASP A 38 22.44 -16.10 -6.23
CA ASP A 38 23.45 -15.38 -5.47
C ASP A 38 22.90 -14.23 -4.61
N THR A 39 21.66 -13.77 -4.86
CA THR A 39 21.04 -12.69 -4.09
C THR A 39 19.64 -13.09 -3.61
N PRO A 40 19.46 -13.33 -2.30
CA PRO A 40 18.14 -13.60 -1.74
C PRO A 40 17.26 -12.34 -1.78
N PHE A 41 15.94 -12.55 -1.80
CA PHE A 41 15.00 -11.46 -1.66
C PHE A 41 14.87 -11.04 -0.20
N HIS A 42 14.83 -9.73 0.04
CA HIS A 42 14.65 -9.17 1.37
C HIS A 42 13.18 -9.30 1.79
N ASP A 43 12.89 -10.25 2.68
CA ASP A 43 11.58 -10.39 3.29
C ASP A 43 11.24 -9.15 4.13
N GLY A 44 10.01 -8.65 4.01
CA GLY A 44 9.58 -7.45 4.72
C GLY A 44 10.04 -6.14 4.07
N ILE A 45 10.46 -6.16 2.79
CA ILE A 45 10.90 -4.95 2.08
C ILE A 45 9.84 -3.82 2.12
N GLU A 46 8.56 -4.18 2.20
CA GLU A 46 7.43 -3.24 2.29
C GLU A 46 7.49 -2.31 3.52
N TRP A 47 8.16 -2.74 4.59
CA TRP A 47 8.33 -1.95 5.82
C TRP A 47 9.35 -0.82 5.61
N PHE A 48 10.31 -1.05 4.71
CA PHE A 48 11.34 -0.08 4.37
C PHE A 48 10.92 0.88 3.24
N CYS A 49 9.82 0.55 2.55
CA CYS A 49 9.18 1.39 1.51
C CYS A 49 8.25 2.46 2.10
N GLN A 50 7.73 2.25 3.32
CA GLN A 50 7.06 3.27 4.13
C GLN A 50 7.56 3.24 5.59
N PRO A 51 8.64 3.97 5.93
CA PRO A 51 9.14 4.02 7.31
C PRO A 51 8.15 4.69 8.28
N GLN A 52 7.19 5.46 7.78
CA GLN A 52 6.11 6.07 8.56
C GLN A 52 4.90 5.13 8.71
N GLY A 53 4.95 3.93 8.12
CA GLY A 53 3.83 3.01 8.03
C GLY A 53 2.90 3.32 6.86
N TRP A 54 2.02 2.37 6.58
CA TRP A 54 1.05 2.45 5.47
C TRP A 54 -0.27 3.00 6.00
N ALA A 55 -0.70 4.14 5.48
CA ALA A 55 -1.91 4.81 5.92
C ALA A 55 -2.72 5.37 4.73
N LEU A 56 -4.05 5.38 4.88
CA LEU A 56 -4.90 6.16 4.00
C LEU A 56 -4.84 7.63 4.43
N SER A 57 -4.71 8.51 3.45
CA SER A 57 -4.72 9.95 3.64
C SER A 57 -5.89 10.58 2.90
N THR A 58 -6.53 11.58 3.50
CA THR A 58 -7.46 12.47 2.79
C THR A 58 -6.74 13.60 2.08
N GLU A 59 -5.47 13.83 2.42
CA GLU A 59 -4.61 14.84 1.81
C GLU A 59 -3.73 14.21 0.74
N ARG A 60 -3.69 14.84 -0.43
CA ARG A 60 -2.76 14.47 -1.49
C ARG A 60 -1.36 14.92 -1.12
N THR A 61 -0.43 13.98 -1.00
CA THR A 61 0.99 14.31 -0.80
C THR A 61 1.74 14.34 -2.13
N GLU A 62 2.80 15.13 -2.20
CA GLU A 62 3.71 15.11 -3.36
C GLU A 62 4.53 13.81 -3.35
N PRO A 63 4.86 13.25 -4.53
CA PRO A 63 5.73 12.08 -4.60
C PRO A 63 7.08 12.33 -3.92
N ARG A 64 7.55 11.34 -3.15
CA ARG A 64 8.80 11.41 -2.39
C ARG A 64 9.78 10.37 -2.91
N PHE A 65 11.04 10.76 -3.02
CA PHE A 65 12.13 9.85 -3.32
C PHE A 65 13.13 9.84 -2.17
N TYR A 66 13.53 8.66 -1.74
CA TYR A 66 14.57 8.49 -0.73
C TYR A 66 15.26 7.14 -0.88
N VAL A 67 16.37 6.95 -0.15
CA VAL A 67 17.13 5.70 -0.14
C VAL A 67 17.20 5.16 1.28
N SER A 68 16.62 3.99 1.50
CA SER A 68 16.81 3.18 2.71
C SER A 68 18.07 2.34 2.56
N VAL A 69 18.86 2.18 3.63
CA VAL A 69 20.05 1.31 3.63
C VAL A 69 19.78 0.13 4.54
N LEU A 70 19.68 -1.07 3.96
CA LEU A 70 19.49 -2.32 4.70
C LEU A 70 20.87 -2.92 4.97
N THR A 71 21.15 -3.25 6.22
CA THR A 71 22.42 -3.88 6.60
C THR A 71 22.17 -5.33 6.96
N ASP A 72 22.86 -6.25 6.30
CA ASP A 72 22.73 -7.69 6.56
C ASP A 72 23.57 -8.14 7.76
N VAL A 73 23.54 -9.45 8.04
CA VAL A 73 24.30 -10.07 9.15
C VAL A 73 25.81 -10.02 8.95
N ASP A 74 26.26 -9.94 7.70
CA ASP A 74 27.67 -9.86 7.29
C ASP A 74 28.17 -8.41 7.19
N ALA A 75 27.32 -7.44 7.57
CA ALA A 75 27.54 -6.00 7.51
C ALA A 75 27.68 -5.42 6.09
N ASN A 76 27.19 -6.13 5.06
CA ASN A 76 27.02 -5.55 3.73
C ASN A 76 25.85 -4.58 3.74
N ARG A 77 25.91 -3.58 2.85
CA ARG A 77 24.92 -2.52 2.74
C ARG A 77 24.18 -2.67 1.43
N HIS A 78 22.89 -2.91 1.53
CA HIS A 78 21.96 -2.98 0.42
C HIS A 78 21.23 -1.64 0.32
N TYR A 79 21.35 -0.98 -0.82
CA TYR A 79 20.69 0.31 -1.06
C TYR A 79 19.32 0.07 -1.68
N CYS A 80 18.28 0.52 -0.99
CA CYS A 80 16.90 0.44 -1.41
C CYS A 80 16.39 1.84 -1.77
N ALA A 81 16.38 2.18 -3.06
CA ALA A 81 15.83 3.42 -3.55
C ALA A 81 14.31 3.30 -3.70
N CYS A 82 13.57 4.15 -3.00
CA CYS A 82 12.11 4.14 -2.94
C CYS A 82 11.56 5.40 -3.60
N LEU A 83 10.65 5.22 -4.56
CA LEU A 83 9.77 6.27 -5.08
C LEU A 83 8.36 6.03 -4.56
N CYS A 84 7.90 6.91 -3.68
CA CYS A 84 6.61 6.85 -3.03
C CYS A 84 5.65 7.85 -3.66
N PHE A 85 4.43 7.43 -3.97
CA PHE A 85 3.38 8.32 -4.49
C PHE A 85 2.00 7.83 -4.04
N ASN A 86 1.01 8.72 -4.13
CA ASN A 86 -0.36 8.38 -3.77
C ASN A 86 -1.23 8.11 -4.99
N GLU A 87 -2.08 7.09 -4.90
CA GLU A 87 -3.20 6.87 -5.82
C GLU A 87 -4.55 7.13 -5.14
N THR A 88 -5.58 7.43 -5.91
CA THR A 88 -6.94 7.60 -5.42
C THR A 88 -7.61 6.24 -5.21
N VAL A 89 -8.14 6.02 -4.01
CA VAL A 89 -8.92 4.85 -3.64
C VAL A 89 -10.40 5.19 -3.76
N ALA A 90 -11.14 4.36 -4.50
CA ALA A 90 -12.59 4.43 -4.46
C ALA A 90 -13.07 3.88 -3.11
N ILE A 91 -13.76 4.71 -2.32
CA ILE A 91 -14.42 4.27 -1.09
C ILE A 91 -15.51 3.28 -1.51
N THR A 92 -15.19 1.99 -1.47
CA THR A 92 -16.22 0.96 -1.57
C THR A 92 -16.82 0.88 -0.18
N PRO A 93 -18.12 1.20 0.02
CA PRO A 93 -18.70 1.12 1.35
C PRO A 93 -18.50 -0.30 1.88
N THR A 94 -17.68 -0.42 2.91
CA THR A 94 -17.54 -1.64 3.70
C THR A 94 -18.95 -2.06 4.07
N LYS A 95 -19.32 -3.33 3.83
CA LYS A 95 -20.67 -3.86 4.10
C LYS A 95 -21.23 -3.23 5.38
N PRO A 96 -22.41 -2.58 5.33
CA PRO A 96 -22.93 -1.90 6.49
C PRO A 96 -23.07 -2.89 7.64
N ALA A 97 -22.62 -2.49 8.83
CA ALA A 97 -22.78 -3.23 10.08
C ALA A 97 -24.26 -3.31 10.56
N ASP A 98 -25.22 -3.15 9.65
CA ASP A 98 -26.64 -2.99 9.94
C ASP A 98 -27.46 -4.28 9.79
N GLU A 99 -26.84 -5.44 9.51
CA GLU A 99 -27.55 -6.72 9.61
C GLU A 99 -27.93 -7.12 11.06
N ILE A 100 -27.49 -6.37 12.08
CA ILE A 100 -27.82 -6.69 13.48
C ILE A 100 -29.12 -6.04 13.97
N ILE A 101 -29.64 -4.97 13.34
CA ILE A 101 -30.71 -4.14 13.96
C ILE A 101 -32.09 -4.23 13.27
N ASN A 102 -32.24 -4.86 12.10
CA ASN A 102 -33.53 -4.83 11.38
C ASN A 102 -34.36 -6.12 11.44
N ARG A 103 -34.29 -6.86 12.56
CA ARG A 103 -35.53 -7.46 13.10
C ARG A 103 -36.33 -6.33 13.72
N THR A 104 -37.23 -5.72 12.95
CA THR A 104 -38.56 -5.20 13.34
C THR A 104 -38.93 -3.94 12.53
N LYS A 105 -39.93 -4.12 11.65
CA LYS A 105 -40.86 -3.12 11.07
C LYS A 105 -40.45 -2.35 9.80
N SER A 106 -40.96 -2.85 8.66
CA SER A 106 -41.73 -2.15 7.60
C SER A 106 -41.83 -0.62 7.72
N PHE A 107 -41.57 0.14 6.64
CA PHE A 107 -42.50 1.13 6.05
C PHE A 107 -41.95 1.75 4.74
N HIS A 108 -42.70 1.54 3.65
CA HIS A 108 -43.00 2.41 2.50
C HIS A 108 -41.91 2.90 1.51
N LYS A 109 -42.35 2.86 0.25
CA LYS A 109 -41.71 3.23 -1.01
C LYS A 109 -41.87 4.75 -1.19
N ASP A 110 -40.85 5.44 -1.71
CA ASP A 110 -40.87 6.80 -2.30
C ASP A 110 -39.97 7.90 -1.67
N ASP A 111 -38.80 7.59 -1.12
CA ASP A 111 -37.75 8.61 -0.89
C ASP A 111 -36.63 8.50 -1.93
N LYS A 112 -36.58 9.48 -2.85
CA LYS A 112 -35.43 9.71 -3.74
C LYS A 112 -34.24 10.17 -2.90
N ILE A 113 -33.31 9.25 -2.63
CA ILE A 113 -32.01 9.60 -2.05
C ILE A 113 -31.26 10.43 -3.10
N THR A 114 -31.16 11.74 -2.85
CA THR A 114 -30.25 12.63 -3.56
C THR A 114 -28.88 12.46 -2.92
N ILE A 115 -27.97 11.76 -3.59
CA ILE A 115 -26.59 11.60 -3.13
C ILE A 115 -25.83 12.83 -3.65
N ASN A 116 -25.47 13.73 -2.75
CA ASN A 116 -24.57 14.83 -3.07
C ASN A 116 -23.15 14.24 -3.21
N ASN A 117 -22.62 14.23 -4.43
CA ASN A 117 -21.21 13.91 -4.68
C ASN A 117 -20.35 15.06 -4.14
N THR A 118 -19.76 14.88 -2.96
CA THR A 118 -18.53 15.58 -2.57
C THR A 118 -17.37 14.64 -2.81
N ASP A 119 -16.59 14.94 -3.85
CA ASP A 119 -15.38 14.22 -4.24
C ASP A 119 -14.25 14.41 -3.20
N GLU A 120 -14.30 13.67 -2.10
CA GLU A 120 -13.16 13.47 -1.20
C GLU A 120 -12.79 11.98 -1.19
N GLY A 121 -12.21 11.51 -2.29
CA GLY A 121 -11.66 10.17 -2.38
C GLY A 121 -10.46 10.03 -1.45
N SER A 122 -10.40 8.96 -0.66
CA SER A 122 -9.19 8.64 0.10
C SER A 122 -8.03 8.32 -0.84
N HIS A 123 -6.81 8.55 -0.39
CA HIS A 123 -5.59 8.24 -1.11
C HIS A 123 -4.82 7.12 -0.41
N ALA A 124 -4.37 6.12 -1.16
CA ALA A 124 -3.48 5.07 -0.68
C ALA A 124 -2.05 5.34 -1.14
N ASP A 125 -1.08 5.00 -0.29
CA ASP A 125 0.32 4.96 -0.68
C ASP A 125 0.59 3.80 -1.65
N ILE A 126 1.41 4.07 -2.67
CA ILE A 126 2.08 3.10 -3.53
C ILE A 126 3.56 3.45 -3.58
N ASP A 127 4.41 2.43 -3.46
CA ASP A 127 5.84 2.56 -3.58
C ASP A 127 6.40 1.70 -4.68
N ILE A 128 7.32 2.27 -5.44
CA ILE A 128 8.25 1.52 -6.28
C ILE A 128 9.57 1.50 -5.53
N ALA A 129 10.03 0.32 -5.12
CA ALA A 129 11.32 0.15 -4.48
C ALA A 129 12.28 -0.67 -5.35
N VAL A 130 13.53 -0.22 -5.36
CA VAL A 130 14.62 -0.75 -6.17
C VAL A 130 15.76 -1.08 -5.22
N ALA A 131 16.15 -2.35 -5.13
CA ALA A 131 17.24 -2.77 -4.26
C ALA A 131 18.47 -3.19 -5.06
N SER A 132 19.63 -2.68 -4.65
CA SER A 132 20.95 -3.10 -5.13
C SER A 132 21.87 -3.38 -3.94
N ASP A 133 22.55 -4.52 -3.98
CA ASP A 133 23.84 -4.77 -3.32
C ASP A 133 24.94 -3.83 -3.84
#